data_AF-A0A3G9JA26-F1
#
_entry.id   AF-A0A3G9JA26-F1
#
_cell.length_a   1.000
_cell.length_b   1.000
_cell.length_c   1.000
_cell.angle_alpha   90.00
_cell.angle_beta   90.00
_cell.angle_gamma   90.00
#
_symmetry.space_group_name_H-M   'P 1'
#
loop_
_entity.id
_entity.type
_entity.pdbx_description
1 polymer ?
#
loop_
_entity_poly.entity_id
_entity_poly.type
_entity_poly.pdbx_seq_one_letter_code
_entity_poly.pdbx_strand_id
1 'polypeptide(L)'
;MEPKFKNQSVKLMYQLYQEFDHGEMNDALDGYRSKRTQSELSCNHILFSYVDSLLDQSDLDLTYATLNVLPETLNNLYQEMQKKYLIKKNREQIVKILSAYLSVLALNMHDLDLTCHLSDEEMTWGSHYRIKVNDQDLLPAIYEATSIDDNQLIIDHDALNDAYQSITHVSLKDYMNPIILK
;
A
#
# COMPACT_ATOMS: atom_id res chain seq x y z
N MET A 1 -0.89 -5.98 -15.97
CA MET A 1 -0.41 -4.74 -16.62
C MET A 1 0.77 -4.22 -15.81
N GLU A 2 1.84 -3.68 -16.38
CA GLU A 2 2.93 -3.12 -15.55
C GLU A 2 2.44 -1.87 -14.77
N PRO A 3 2.81 -1.71 -13.49
CA PRO A 3 2.42 -0.53 -12.72
C PRO A 3 3.10 0.73 -13.27
N LYS A 4 2.37 1.84 -13.34
CA LYS A 4 2.92 3.13 -13.78
C LYS A 4 3.64 3.84 -12.64
N PHE A 5 4.94 4.09 -12.83
CA PHE A 5 5.76 4.87 -11.90
C PHE A 5 6.08 6.25 -12.47
N LYS A 6 5.75 7.31 -11.72
CA LYS A 6 6.20 8.69 -11.98
C LYS A 6 7.50 9.00 -11.24
N ASN A 7 7.70 8.38 -10.07
CA ASN A 7 8.92 8.50 -9.30
C ASN A 7 9.91 7.39 -9.69
N GLN A 8 11.10 7.79 -10.14
CA GLN A 8 12.15 6.85 -10.53
C GLN A 8 12.67 6.01 -9.34
N SER A 9 12.76 6.58 -8.14
CA SER A 9 13.17 5.85 -6.94
C SER A 9 12.17 4.75 -6.60
N VAL A 10 10.87 5.03 -6.71
CA VAL A 10 9.80 4.03 -6.47
C VAL A 10 9.84 2.93 -7.54
N LYS A 11 10.04 3.30 -8.82
CA LYS A 11 10.26 2.32 -9.88
C LYS A 11 11.42 1.37 -9.57
N LEU A 12 12.56 1.91 -9.13
CA LEU A 12 13.73 1.10 -8.76
C LEU A 12 13.47 0.22 -7.53
N MET A 13 12.67 0.68 -6.56
CA MET A 13 12.26 -0.15 -5.42
C MET A 13 11.39 -1.33 -5.87
N TYR A 14 10.45 -1.10 -6.79
CA TYR A 14 9.61 -2.17 -7.35
C TYR A 14 10.44 -3.18 -8.16
N GLN A 15 11.37 -2.68 -8.99
CA GLN A 15 12.27 -3.55 -9.74
C GLN A 15 13.14 -4.41 -8.81
N LEU A 16 13.66 -3.86 -7.70
CA LEU A 16 14.36 -4.64 -6.69
C LEU A 16 13.47 -5.71 -6.04
N TYR A 17 12.21 -5.38 -5.74
CA TYR A 17 11.25 -6.36 -5.23
C TYR A 17 11.06 -7.53 -6.22
N GLN A 18 10.88 -7.24 -7.51
CA GLN A 18 10.74 -8.24 -8.56
C GLN A 18 11.99 -9.13 -8.68
N GLU A 19 13.20 -8.57 -8.57
CA GLU A 19 14.43 -9.39 -8.54
C GLU A 19 14.44 -10.37 -7.36
N PHE A 20 14.02 -9.92 -6.18
CA PHE A 20 13.98 -10.77 -4.99
C PHE A 20 12.93 -11.88 -5.09
N ASP A 21 11.76 -11.59 -5.64
CA ASP A 21 10.64 -12.54 -5.68
C ASP A 21 10.77 -13.54 -6.85
N HIS A 22 11.24 -13.08 -8.01
CA HIS A 22 11.38 -13.91 -9.20
C HIS A 22 12.77 -14.52 -9.38
N GLY A 23 13.75 -14.13 -8.55
CA GLY A 23 15.11 -14.64 -8.60
C GLY A 23 15.90 -14.20 -9.84
N GLU A 24 15.41 -13.20 -10.58
CA GLU A 24 16.08 -12.62 -11.72
C GLU A 24 17.06 -11.55 -11.24
N MET A 25 18.36 -11.72 -11.52
CA MET A 25 19.36 -10.72 -11.14
C MET A 25 19.43 -9.63 -12.21
N ASN A 26 19.17 -8.37 -11.85
CA ASN A 26 19.33 -7.24 -12.76
C ASN A 26 20.48 -6.34 -12.28
N ASP A 27 21.62 -6.53 -12.94
CA ASP A 27 22.90 -5.88 -12.64
C ASP A 27 22.82 -4.34 -12.68
N ALA A 28 21.82 -3.76 -13.34
CA ALA A 28 21.61 -2.32 -13.37
C ALA A 28 21.12 -1.75 -12.02
N LEU A 29 20.64 -2.58 -11.09
CA LEU A 29 20.19 -2.16 -9.76
C LEU A 29 21.29 -2.21 -8.70
N ASP A 30 22.47 -2.76 -8.98
CA ASP A 30 23.56 -2.92 -8.00
C ASP A 30 23.93 -1.61 -7.30
N GLY A 31 24.05 -0.53 -8.06
CA GLY A 31 24.38 0.80 -7.54
C GLY A 31 23.26 1.41 -6.69
N TYR A 32 22.01 1.01 -6.91
CA TYR A 32 20.86 1.43 -6.11
C TYR A 32 20.72 0.59 -4.84
N ARG A 33 20.86 -0.73 -4.97
CA ARG A 33 20.83 -1.71 -3.87
C ARG A 33 21.92 -1.44 -2.84
N SER A 34 23.15 -1.20 -3.29
CA SER A 34 24.32 -0.99 -2.41
C SER A 34 24.24 0.25 -1.51
N LYS A 35 23.35 1.20 -1.82
CA LYS A 35 23.14 2.41 -1.01
C LYS A 35 22.07 2.25 0.07
N ARG A 36 21.41 1.10 0.14
CA ARG A 36 20.32 0.82 1.07
C ARG A 36 20.76 -0.16 2.15
N THR A 37 20.27 0.06 3.35
CA THR A 37 20.38 -0.87 4.47
C THR A 37 19.49 -2.10 4.27
N GLN A 38 19.80 -3.20 4.95
CA GLN A 38 18.96 -4.40 4.94
C GLN A 38 17.54 -4.11 5.39
N SER A 39 17.36 -3.24 6.38
CA SER A 39 16.04 -2.82 6.85
C SER A 39 15.25 -2.12 5.75
N GLU A 40 15.85 -1.18 5.03
CA GLU A 40 15.19 -0.52 3.89
C GLU A 40 14.80 -1.51 2.79
N LEU A 41 15.67 -2.47 2.46
CA LEU A 41 15.34 -3.52 1.47
C LEU A 41 14.19 -4.41 1.94
N SER A 42 14.17 -4.80 3.21
CA SER A 42 13.06 -5.57 3.79
C SER A 42 11.75 -4.78 3.78
N CYS A 43 11.77 -3.49 4.10
CA CYS A 43 10.56 -2.67 4.10
C CYS A 43 10.03 -2.45 2.67
N ASN A 44 10.91 -2.30 1.68
CA ASN A 44 10.52 -2.30 0.26
C ASN A 44 9.79 -3.60 -0.11
N HIS A 45 10.37 -4.75 0.25
CA HIS A 45 9.76 -6.05 -0.03
C HIS A 45 8.38 -6.20 0.67
N ILE A 46 8.26 -5.75 1.92
CA ILE A 46 6.99 -5.77 2.66
C ILE A 46 5.93 -4.92 1.95
N LEU A 47 6.23 -3.67 1.61
CA LEU A 47 5.28 -2.80 0.92
C LEU A 47 4.83 -3.39 -0.42
N PHE A 48 5.79 -3.81 -1.24
CA PHE A 48 5.46 -4.28 -2.57
C PHE A 48 4.79 -5.65 -2.58
N SER A 49 5.11 -6.57 -1.66
CA SER A 49 4.36 -7.83 -1.55
C SER A 49 2.87 -7.63 -1.23
N TYR A 50 2.54 -6.64 -0.40
CA TYR A 50 1.14 -6.24 -0.16
C TYR A 50 0.50 -5.57 -1.37
N VAL A 51 1.23 -4.69 -2.06
CA VAL A 51 0.72 -4.01 -3.26
C VAL A 51 0.51 -4.99 -4.42
N ASP A 52 1.43 -5.92 -4.66
CA ASP A 52 1.34 -6.91 -5.74
C ASP A 52 0.07 -7.77 -5.62
N SER A 53 -0.26 -8.16 -4.39
CA SER A 53 -1.49 -8.90 -4.08
C SER A 53 -2.76 -8.19 -4.58
N LEU A 54 -2.72 -6.86 -4.67
CA LEU A 54 -3.81 -6.03 -5.15
C LEU A 54 -3.74 -5.78 -6.67
N LEU A 55 -2.52 -5.58 -7.20
CA LEU A 55 -2.28 -5.33 -8.62
C LEU A 55 -2.55 -6.56 -9.50
N ASP A 56 -2.28 -7.77 -9.01
CA ASP A 56 -2.55 -9.02 -9.74
C ASP A 56 -4.04 -9.25 -10.03
N GLN A 57 -4.92 -8.64 -9.23
CA GLN A 57 -6.36 -8.86 -9.28
C GLN A 57 -7.11 -7.77 -10.06
N SER A 58 -6.42 -6.79 -10.64
CA SER A 58 -7.08 -5.59 -11.18
C SER A 58 -6.24 -4.81 -12.20
N ASP A 59 -6.89 -3.84 -12.87
CA ASP A 59 -6.22 -2.84 -13.72
C ASP A 59 -5.73 -1.62 -12.91
N LEU A 60 -5.48 -1.79 -11.60
CA LEU A 60 -4.95 -0.72 -10.75
C LEU A 60 -3.55 -0.31 -11.22
N ASP A 61 -3.27 1.00 -11.09
CA ASP A 61 -1.93 1.54 -11.22
C ASP A 61 -1.60 2.40 -9.99
N LEU A 62 -0.32 2.75 -9.82
CA LEU A 62 0.14 3.52 -8.66
C LEU A 62 -0.05 5.02 -8.89
N THR A 63 -1.15 5.41 -9.52
CA THR A 63 -1.51 6.80 -9.81
C THR A 63 -2.97 7.06 -9.44
N TYR A 64 -3.34 8.34 -9.37
CA TYR A 64 -4.73 8.73 -9.07
C TYR A 64 -5.78 8.28 -10.09
N ALA A 65 -5.37 7.87 -11.29
CA ALA A 65 -6.31 7.46 -12.34
C ALA A 65 -7.17 6.25 -11.93
N THR A 66 -6.68 5.44 -10.99
CA THR A 66 -7.31 4.17 -10.61
C THR A 66 -7.93 4.19 -9.21
N LEU A 67 -7.92 5.33 -8.52
CA LEU A 67 -8.54 5.48 -7.20
C LEU A 67 -10.05 5.21 -7.18
N ASN A 68 -10.75 5.45 -8.31
CA ASN A 68 -12.19 5.23 -8.42
C ASN A 68 -12.60 3.76 -8.35
N VAL A 69 -11.71 2.85 -8.74
CA VAL A 69 -12.00 1.39 -8.74
C VAL A 69 -11.46 0.70 -7.48
N LEU A 70 -10.60 1.39 -6.71
CA LEU A 70 -9.97 0.85 -5.50
C LEU A 70 -10.98 0.28 -4.48
N PRO A 71 -12.10 0.96 -4.14
CA PRO A 71 -13.06 0.41 -3.17
C PRO A 71 -13.66 -0.93 -3.62
N GLU A 72 -14.02 -1.05 -4.90
CA GLU A 72 -14.55 -2.28 -5.47
C GLU A 72 -13.51 -3.40 -5.48
N THR A 73 -12.27 -3.09 -5.89
CA THR A 73 -11.17 -4.05 -5.86
C THR A 73 -10.88 -4.58 -4.46
N LEU A 74 -10.85 -3.71 -3.45
CA LEU A 74 -10.64 -4.10 -2.05
C LEU A 74 -11.77 -4.99 -1.53
N ASN A 75 -13.02 -4.67 -1.89
CA ASN A 75 -14.15 -5.49 -1.49
C ASN A 75 -14.10 -6.88 -2.16
N ASN A 76 -13.78 -6.95 -3.46
CA ASN A 76 -13.61 -8.22 -4.17
C ASN A 76 -12.52 -9.07 -3.52
N LEU A 77 -11.34 -8.48 -3.24
CA LEU A 77 -10.24 -9.17 -2.57
C LEU A 77 -10.66 -9.67 -1.19
N TYR A 78 -11.37 -8.86 -0.41
CA TYR A 78 -11.88 -9.24 0.90
C TYR A 78 -12.85 -10.45 0.81
N GLN A 79 -13.77 -10.46 -0.16
CA GLN A 79 -14.70 -11.58 -0.38
C GLN A 79 -13.96 -12.87 -0.80
N GLU A 80 -12.89 -12.77 -1.58
CA GLU A 80 -12.06 -13.92 -1.92
C GLU A 80 -11.31 -14.49 -0.71
N MET A 81 -10.77 -13.61 0.14
CA MET A 81 -10.11 -14.00 1.38
C MET A 81 -11.05 -14.69 2.38
N GLN A 82 -12.32 -14.29 2.43
CA GLN A 82 -13.33 -14.95 3.28
C GLN A 82 -13.49 -16.44 2.96
N LYS A 83 -13.26 -16.87 1.72
CA LYS A 83 -13.32 -18.28 1.34
C LYS A 83 -12.17 -19.10 1.92
N LYS A 84 -11.11 -18.47 2.40
CA LYS A 84 -9.83 -19.11 2.80
C LYS A 84 -9.44 -18.90 4.26
N TYR A 85 -9.91 -17.83 4.92
CA TYR A 85 -9.36 -17.36 6.20
C TYR A 85 -10.42 -16.81 7.17
N LEU A 86 -10.05 -16.69 8.45
CA LEU A 86 -10.87 -16.08 9.51
C LEU A 86 -11.07 -14.56 9.28
N ILE A 87 -12.29 -14.06 9.49
CA ILE A 87 -12.71 -12.67 9.24
C ILE A 87 -11.76 -11.62 9.84
N LYS A 88 -11.33 -11.79 11.11
CA LYS A 88 -10.42 -10.83 11.77
C LYS A 88 -9.06 -10.75 11.08
N LYS A 89 -8.52 -11.88 10.61
CA LYS A 89 -7.26 -11.91 9.86
C LYS A 89 -7.40 -11.25 8.49
N ASN A 90 -8.59 -11.30 7.90
CA ASN A 90 -8.88 -10.67 6.61
C ASN A 90 -8.91 -9.15 6.72
N ARG A 91 -9.52 -8.58 7.78
CA ARG A 91 -9.49 -7.12 8.00
C ARG A 91 -8.05 -6.62 8.12
N GLU A 92 -7.23 -7.27 8.95
CA GLU A 92 -5.84 -6.86 9.15
C GLU A 92 -5.04 -6.88 7.84
N GLN A 93 -5.22 -7.94 7.03
CA GLN A 93 -4.56 -8.03 5.72
C GLN A 93 -5.02 -6.91 4.79
N ILE A 94 -6.32 -6.65 4.69
CA ILE A 94 -6.85 -5.57 3.85
C ILE A 94 -6.32 -4.20 4.29
N VAL A 95 -6.24 -3.97 5.60
CA VAL A 95 -5.66 -2.73 6.16
C VAL A 95 -4.20 -2.59 5.75
N LYS A 96 -3.40 -3.66 5.82
CA LYS A 96 -1.99 -3.64 5.36
C LYS A 96 -1.87 -3.39 3.87
N ILE A 97 -2.73 -4.01 3.06
CA ILE A 97 -2.79 -3.81 1.60
C ILE A 97 -3.15 -2.37 1.25
N LEU A 98 -4.23 -1.82 1.82
CA LEU A 98 -4.65 -0.45 1.59
C LEU A 98 -3.59 0.55 2.06
N SER A 99 -3.01 0.33 3.24
CA SER A 99 -1.94 1.17 3.76
C SER A 99 -0.71 1.14 2.85
N ALA A 100 -0.32 -0.03 2.34
CA ALA A 100 0.81 -0.19 1.43
C ALA A 100 0.55 0.52 0.10
N TYR A 101 -0.64 0.33 -0.47
CA TYR A 101 -1.08 0.99 -1.69
C TYR A 101 -1.02 2.52 -1.55
N LEU A 102 -1.59 3.09 -0.49
CA LEU A 102 -1.58 4.53 -0.26
C LEU A 102 -0.16 5.07 0.01
N SER A 103 0.66 4.31 0.73
CA SER A 103 2.07 4.67 0.95
C SER A 103 2.82 4.74 -0.39
N VAL A 104 2.73 3.69 -1.21
CA VAL A 104 3.41 3.65 -2.51
C VAL A 104 2.85 4.70 -3.48
N LEU A 105 1.53 4.93 -3.48
CA LEU A 105 0.89 6.01 -4.23
C LEU A 105 1.48 7.37 -3.82
N ALA A 106 1.61 7.63 -2.52
CA ALA A 106 2.16 8.88 -2.01
C ALA A 106 3.64 9.07 -2.41
N LEU A 107 4.48 8.05 -2.25
CA LEU A 107 5.88 8.06 -2.71
C LEU A 107 5.95 8.32 -4.23
N ASN A 108 5.08 7.67 -5.00
CA ASN A 108 5.10 7.75 -6.47
C ASN A 108 4.61 9.10 -7.00
N MET A 109 3.61 9.70 -6.36
CA MET A 109 2.93 10.90 -6.85
C MET A 109 3.47 12.20 -6.26
N HIS A 110 4.12 12.17 -5.10
CA HIS A 110 4.55 13.37 -4.37
C HIS A 110 6.03 13.42 -4.03
N ASP A 111 6.83 12.43 -4.45
CA ASP A 111 8.27 12.38 -4.17
C ASP A 111 8.59 12.45 -2.67
N LEU A 112 7.76 11.79 -1.86
CA LEU A 112 7.94 11.69 -0.41
C LEU A 112 8.98 10.65 -0.04
N ASP A 113 9.53 10.79 1.16
CA ASP A 113 10.49 9.86 1.73
C ASP A 113 9.84 8.72 2.50
N LEU A 114 10.42 7.53 2.35
CA LEU A 114 10.09 6.33 3.11
C LEU A 114 11.12 6.14 4.22
N THR A 115 10.68 6.11 5.47
CA THR A 115 11.51 5.72 6.62
C THR A 115 11.01 4.42 7.24
N CYS A 116 11.93 3.62 7.76
CA CYS A 116 11.59 2.34 8.36
C CYS A 116 12.34 2.10 9.67
N HIS A 117 11.63 1.56 10.66
CA HIS A 117 12.17 1.27 11.97
C HIS A 117 11.76 -0.13 12.42
N LEU A 118 12.64 -0.80 13.17
CA LEU A 118 12.25 -1.94 13.97
C LEU A 118 11.31 -1.48 15.09
N SER A 119 10.26 -2.25 15.35
CA SER A 119 9.21 -1.92 16.31
C SER A 119 8.92 -3.10 17.22
N ASP A 120 8.79 -2.79 18.51
CA ASP A 120 8.37 -3.71 19.57
C ASP A 120 6.86 -3.58 19.87
N GLU A 121 6.12 -2.78 19.10
CA GLU A 121 4.70 -2.50 19.31
C GLU A 121 3.76 -3.58 18.72
N GLU A 122 2.51 -3.62 19.20
CA GLU A 122 1.51 -4.63 18.80
C GLU A 122 1.00 -4.49 17.36
N MET A 123 1.19 -3.34 16.70
CA MET A 123 0.71 -3.09 15.34
C MET A 123 1.89 -2.89 14.38
N THR A 124 2.14 -3.92 13.57
CA THR A 124 3.33 -4.01 12.71
C THR A 124 2.96 -4.44 11.30
N TRP A 125 3.72 -3.91 10.32
CA TRP A 125 3.55 -4.23 8.90
C TRP A 125 4.00 -5.66 8.57
N GLY A 126 4.98 -6.17 9.33
CA GLY A 126 5.40 -7.58 9.37
C GLY A 126 5.50 -8.03 10.83
N SER A 127 6.47 -8.86 11.21
CA SER A 127 6.64 -9.22 12.63
C SER A 127 7.23 -8.10 13.49
N HIS A 128 8.01 -7.18 12.90
CA HIS A 128 8.85 -6.24 13.65
C HIS A 128 9.06 -4.86 12.99
N TYR A 129 8.29 -4.47 11.98
CA TYR A 129 8.56 -3.22 11.24
C TYR A 129 7.44 -2.20 11.37
N ARG A 130 7.84 -0.94 11.55
CA ARG A 130 7.03 0.25 11.30
C ARG A 130 7.56 0.99 10.08
N ILE A 131 6.65 1.26 9.16
CA ILE A 131 6.92 1.91 7.89
C ILE A 131 6.24 3.28 7.94
N LYS A 132 6.99 4.33 7.64
CA LYS A 132 6.52 5.71 7.70
C LYS A 132 6.75 6.42 6.38
N VAL A 133 5.76 7.18 5.95
CA VAL A 133 5.90 8.13 4.83
C VAL A 133 5.81 9.53 5.43
N ASN A 134 6.83 10.34 5.20
CA ASN A 134 6.93 11.68 5.80
C ASN A 134 6.72 11.63 7.34
N ASP A 135 7.43 10.70 7.99
CA ASP A 135 7.41 10.41 9.44
C ASP A 135 6.09 9.95 10.06
N GLN A 136 5.07 9.65 9.25
CA GLN A 136 3.79 9.15 9.71
C GLN A 136 3.56 7.71 9.25
N ASP A 137 3.07 6.89 10.18
CA ASP A 137 2.67 5.51 9.92
C ASP A 137 1.18 5.50 9.60
N LEU A 138 0.83 5.15 8.37
CA LEU A 138 -0.56 5.10 7.95
C LEU A 138 -1.31 3.93 8.58
N LEU A 139 -0.64 2.85 8.98
CA LEU A 139 -1.29 1.60 9.36
C LEU A 139 -2.35 1.76 10.46
N PRO A 140 -2.11 2.49 11.58
CA PRO A 140 -3.12 2.71 12.60
C PRO A 140 -4.30 3.55 12.10
N ALA A 141 -4.05 4.61 11.33
CA ALA A 141 -5.10 5.48 10.81
C ALA A 141 -6.02 4.73 9.83
N ILE A 142 -5.44 3.90 8.96
CA ILE A 142 -6.20 3.06 8.02
C ILE A 142 -6.97 1.96 8.75
N TYR A 143 -6.40 1.42 9.84
CA TYR A 143 -7.11 0.47 10.68
C TYR A 143 -8.40 1.08 11.26
N GLU A 144 -8.33 2.28 11.81
CA GLU A 144 -9.50 3.00 12.34
C GLU A 144 -10.49 3.39 11.23
N ALA A 145 -10.01 3.74 10.04
CA ALA A 145 -10.84 4.05 8.88
C ALA A 145 -11.52 2.81 8.25
N THR A 146 -11.22 1.60 8.71
CA THR A 146 -11.73 0.36 8.12
C THR A 146 -12.44 -0.49 9.16
N SER A 147 -13.72 -0.82 8.94
CA SER A 147 -14.50 -1.70 9.82
C SER A 147 -15.15 -2.84 9.03
N ILE A 148 -15.68 -3.83 9.76
CA ILE A 148 -16.44 -4.94 9.17
C ILE A 148 -17.84 -4.91 9.75
N ASP A 149 -18.84 -4.88 8.88
CA ASP A 149 -20.26 -4.97 9.23
C ASP A 149 -20.94 -5.99 8.32
N ASP A 150 -21.75 -6.90 8.88
CA ASP A 150 -22.43 -7.98 8.15
C ASP A 150 -21.55 -8.74 7.11
N ASN A 151 -20.29 -9.03 7.47
CA ASN A 151 -19.29 -9.66 6.59
C ASN A 151 -18.98 -8.84 5.32
N GLN A 152 -19.19 -7.54 5.36
CA GLN A 152 -18.78 -6.58 4.33
C GLN A 152 -17.69 -5.68 4.88
N LEU A 153 -16.77 -5.31 3.99
CA LEU A 153 -15.75 -4.32 4.27
C LEU A 153 -16.38 -2.94 4.19
N ILE A 154 -16.30 -2.17 5.27
CA ILE A 154 -16.72 -0.77 5.32
C ILE A 154 -15.48 0.11 5.45
N ILE A 155 -15.35 1.10 4.58
CA ILE A 155 -14.25 2.06 4.59
C ILE A 155 -14.85 3.45 4.85
N ASP A 156 -14.45 4.08 5.94
CA ASP A 156 -14.75 5.49 6.20
C ASP A 156 -13.89 6.36 5.28
N HIS A 157 -14.51 6.90 4.25
CA HIS A 157 -13.82 7.71 3.24
C HIS A 157 -13.28 9.03 3.79
N ASP A 158 -13.91 9.59 4.84
CA ASP A 158 -13.46 10.84 5.45
C ASP A 158 -12.20 10.58 6.27
N ALA A 159 -12.22 9.55 7.12
CA ALA A 159 -11.04 9.14 7.88
C ALA A 159 -9.88 8.70 6.96
N LEU A 160 -10.18 7.99 5.86
CA LEU A 160 -9.19 7.60 4.86
C LEU A 160 -8.56 8.82 4.17
N ASN A 161 -9.39 9.79 3.77
CA ASN A 161 -8.92 11.04 3.19
C ASN A 161 -8.00 11.79 4.15
N ASP A 162 -8.40 11.91 5.42
CA ASP A 162 -7.64 12.65 6.43
C ASP A 162 -6.28 11.99 6.70
N ALA A 163 -6.23 10.65 6.74
CA ALA A 163 -4.99 9.89 6.86
C ALA A 163 -4.04 10.12 5.68
N TYR A 164 -4.55 10.15 4.45
CA TYR A 164 -3.72 10.42 3.27
C TYR A 164 -3.28 11.88 3.18
N GLN A 165 -4.17 12.80 3.52
CA GLN A 165 -3.90 14.23 3.51
C GLN A 165 -2.88 14.62 4.59
N SER A 166 -2.81 13.88 5.70
CA SER A 166 -1.82 14.15 6.76
C SER A 166 -0.38 13.92 6.30
N ILE A 167 -0.15 13.04 5.31
CA ILE A 167 1.19 12.77 4.77
C ILE A 167 1.50 13.53 3.47
N THR A 168 0.48 13.82 2.66
CA THR A 168 0.65 14.38 1.30
C THR A 168 0.23 15.84 1.17
N HIS A 169 -0.58 16.35 2.11
CA HIS A 169 -1.34 17.60 2.00
C HIS A 169 -2.33 17.65 0.82
N VAL A 170 -2.63 16.51 0.19
CA VAL A 170 -3.55 16.39 -0.93
C VAL A 170 -4.79 15.62 -0.50
N SER A 171 -5.97 16.09 -0.92
CA SER A 171 -7.23 15.38 -0.66
C SER A 171 -7.43 14.27 -1.69
N LEU A 172 -7.68 13.04 -1.22
CA LEU A 172 -8.07 11.93 -2.10
C LEU A 172 -9.42 12.21 -2.78
N LYS A 173 -10.29 13.00 -2.15
CA LYS A 173 -11.61 13.37 -2.68
C LYS A 173 -11.53 14.16 -3.98
N ASP A 174 -10.42 14.86 -4.24
CA ASP A 174 -10.21 15.58 -5.50
C ASP A 174 -10.04 14.63 -6.70
N TYR A 175 -9.74 13.35 -6.44
CA TYR A 175 -9.44 12.33 -7.45
C TYR A 175 -10.41 11.14 -7.44
N MET A 176 -11.12 10.95 -6.33
CA MET A 176 -12.25 10.05 -6.25
C MET A 176 -13.47 10.78 -6.82
N ASN A 177 -13.88 10.44 -8.04
CA ASN A 177 -15.14 10.92 -8.60
C ASN A 177 -16.25 10.67 -7.57
N PRO A 178 -17.16 11.64 -7.34
CA PRO A 178 -18.40 11.31 -6.68
C PRO A 178 -19.07 10.25 -7.54
N ILE A 179 -19.10 9.01 -7.05
CA ILE A 179 -19.87 7.94 -7.68
C ILE A 179 -21.33 8.40 -7.56
N ILE A 180 -21.84 9.02 -8.61
CA ILE A 180 -23.28 9.15 -8.79
C ILE A 180 -23.75 7.74 -9.11
N LEU A 181 -24.03 6.95 -8.07
CA LEU A 181 -24.83 5.75 -8.19
C LEU A 181 -26.21 6.21 -8.68
N LYS A 182 -26.45 6.02 -9.98
CA LYS A 182 -27.80 6.08 -10.55
C LYS A 182 -28.47 4.73 -10.40
#